data_AF-A0A3N4VBL4-F1
#
_entry.id   AF-A0A3N4VBL4-F1
#
_cell.length_a   1.000
_cell.length_b   1.000
_cell.length_c   1.000
_cell.angle_alpha   90.00
_cell.angle_beta   90.00
_cell.angle_gamma   90.00
#
_symmetry.space_group_name_H-M   'P 1'
#
loop_
_entity.id
_entity.type
_entity.pdbx_description
1 polymer ?
#
loop_
_entity_poly.entity_id
_entity_poly.type
_entity_poly.pdbx_seq_one_letter_code
_entity_poly.pdbx_strand_id
1 'polypeptide(L)'
;MLRAEIITADAVAKEYRLSEPLAREIVAEETQRALRRSWVAWLVFLAGLGLAGFLYFVPGSDKTAAVWVLLGSMGAWMLAGRYLAGPAIRKAAKDKAARLAQLHD
;
A
#
# COMPACT_ATOMS: atom_id res chain seq x y z
N MET A 1 -12.03 -9.88 16.03
CA MET A 1 -12.18 -9.60 14.59
C MET A 1 -11.34 -8.38 14.23
N LEU A 2 -10.17 -8.58 13.61
CA LEU A 2 -9.38 -7.46 13.07
C LEU A 2 -10.09 -6.97 11.81
N ARG A 3 -10.84 -5.85 11.89
CA ARG A 3 -11.26 -5.11 10.70
C ARG A 3 -9.99 -4.69 9.98
N ALA A 4 -9.75 -5.29 8.83
CA ALA A 4 -8.64 -4.91 7.98
C ALA A 4 -9.02 -3.62 7.24
N GLU A 5 -8.93 -2.51 7.97
CA GLU A 5 -9.10 -1.16 7.44
C GLU A 5 -7.77 -0.70 6.82
N ILE A 6 -7.86 0.00 5.69
CA ILE A 6 -6.73 0.71 5.11
C ILE A 6 -6.32 1.78 6.13
N ILE A 7 -5.19 1.56 6.79
CA ILE A 7 -4.69 2.48 7.82
C ILE A 7 -4.19 3.75 7.12
N THR A 8 -4.87 4.86 7.37
CA THR A 8 -4.51 6.18 6.88
C THR A 8 -3.46 6.83 7.78
N ALA A 9 -2.64 7.70 7.21
CA ALA A 9 -1.61 8.43 7.97
C ALA A 9 -2.24 9.28 9.09
N ASP A 10 -3.42 9.86 8.86
CA ASP A 10 -4.16 10.62 9.87
C ASP A 10 -4.58 9.76 11.07
N ALA A 11 -5.03 8.53 10.81
CA ALA A 11 -5.39 7.60 11.88
C ALA A 11 -4.15 7.26 12.73
N VAL A 12 -3.00 7.02 12.09
CA VAL A 12 -1.73 6.72 12.79
C VAL A 12 -1.22 7.93 13.56
N ALA A 13 -1.26 9.12 12.97
CA ALA A 13 -0.85 10.37 13.62
C ALA A 13 -1.67 10.61 14.89
N LYS A 14 -3.00 10.44 14.80
CA LYS A 14 -3.92 10.64 15.92
C LYS A 14 -3.78 9.55 17.00
N GLU A 15 -3.63 8.29 16.60
CA GLU A 15 -3.52 7.15 17.52
C GLU A 15 -2.21 7.18 18.31
N TYR A 16 -1.10 7.54 17.67
CA TYR A 16 0.24 7.52 18.29
C TYR A 16 0.79 8.91 18.66
N ARG A 17 -0.02 9.97 18.55
CA ARG A 17 0.38 11.38 18.77
C ARG A 17 1.66 11.77 18.02
N LEU A 18 1.83 11.23 16.81
CA LEU A 18 2.96 11.53 15.93
C LEU A 18 2.63 12.74 15.05
N SER A 19 3.66 13.47 14.61
CA SER A 19 3.46 14.53 13.62
C SER A 19 3.00 13.92 12.29
N GLU A 20 2.07 14.59 11.63
CA GLU A 20 1.52 14.18 10.33
C GLU A 20 2.56 13.85 9.25
N PRO A 21 3.65 14.64 9.05
CA PRO A 21 4.69 14.28 8.08
C PRO A 21 5.40 12.96 8.44
N LEU A 22 5.60 12.71 9.73
CA LEU A 22 6.30 11.52 10.22
C LEU A 22 5.41 10.28 10.12
N ALA A 23 4.10 10.42 10.34
CA ALA A 23 3.13 9.36 10.09
C ALA A 23 3.02 9.02 8.58
N ARG A 24 3.05 10.03 7.70
CA ARG A 24 3.05 9.82 6.24
C ARG A 24 4.29 9.07 5.78
N GLU A 25 5.46 9.42 6.30
CA GLU A 25 6.72 8.74 6.00
C GLU A 25 6.66 7.26 6.38
N ILE A 26 6.24 6.93 7.62
CA ILE A 26 6.08 5.54 8.07
C ILE A 26 5.13 4.76 7.16
N VAL A 27 3.98 5.35 6.82
CA VAL A 27 3.00 4.71 5.94
C VAL A 27 3.61 4.45 4.56
N ALA A 28 4.34 5.42 3.99
CA ALA A 28 4.96 5.28 2.68
C ALA A 28 6.05 4.19 2.67
N GLU A 29 6.96 4.20 3.64
CA GLU A 29 8.05 3.24 3.74
C GLU A 29 7.55 1.81 3.92
N GLU A 30 6.62 1.59 4.86
CA GLU A 30 6.09 0.26 5.12
C GLU A 30 5.19 -0.23 3.98
N THR A 31 4.46 0.66 3.30
CA THR A 31 3.73 0.32 2.07
C THR A 31 4.71 -0.12 0.97
N GLN A 32 5.78 0.63 0.73
CA GLN A 32 6.76 0.30 -0.30
C GLN A 32 7.52 -0.99 0.02
N ARG A 33 7.76 -1.27 1.31
CA ARG A 33 8.36 -2.52 1.78
C ARG A 33 7.40 -3.69 1.60
N ALA A 34 6.12 -3.54 1.94
CA ALA A 34 5.09 -4.56 1.75
C ALA A 34 4.86 -4.89 0.27
N LEU A 35 4.82 -3.86 -0.60
CA LEU A 35 4.71 -4.03 -2.05
C LEU A 35 5.86 -4.84 -2.63
N ARG A 36 7.10 -4.56 -2.19
CA ARG A 36 8.29 -5.28 -2.67
C ARG A 36 8.40 -6.70 -2.15
N ARG A 37 8.02 -6.93 -0.89
CA ARG A 37 8.23 -8.21 -0.19
C ARG A 37 7.07 -9.20 -0.35
N SER A 38 5.86 -8.71 -0.59
CA SER A 38 4.69 -9.59 -0.68
C SER A 38 4.50 -10.16 -2.07
N TRP A 39 4.61 -11.49 -2.17
CA TRP A 39 4.28 -12.22 -3.39
C TRP A 39 2.83 -11.98 -3.85
N VAL A 40 1.91 -11.75 -2.92
CA VAL A 40 0.49 -11.47 -3.23
C VAL A 40 0.35 -10.15 -4.00
N ALA A 41 1.12 -9.11 -3.62
CA ALA A 41 1.12 -7.85 -4.35
C ALA A 41 1.63 -8.07 -5.79
N TRP A 42 2.72 -8.80 -5.94
CA TRP A 42 3.25 -9.16 -7.27
C TRP A 42 2.26 -9.97 -8.11
N LEU A 43 1.54 -10.93 -7.53
CA LEU A 43 0.51 -11.68 -8.25
C LEU A 43 -0.61 -10.77 -8.77
N VAL A 44 -1.10 -9.83 -7.96
CA VAL A 44 -2.11 -8.85 -8.37
C VAL A 44 -1.59 -8.00 -9.54
N PHE A 45 -0.36 -7.52 -9.45
CA PHE A 45 0.24 -6.71 -10.50
C PHE A 45 0.45 -7.49 -11.80
N LEU A 46 1.04 -8.68 -11.72
CA LEU A 46 1.36 -9.51 -12.89
C LEU A 46 0.09 -10.05 -13.55
N ALA A 47 -0.94 -10.41 -12.79
CA ALA A 47 -2.23 -10.82 -13.35
C ALA A 47 -2.89 -9.67 -14.12
N GLY A 48 -2.90 -8.47 -13.53
CA GLY A 48 -3.41 -7.26 -14.17
C GLY A 48 -2.62 -6.85 -15.41
N LEU A 49 -1.29 -6.91 -15.34
CA LEU A 49 -0.40 -6.65 -16.46
C LEU A 49 -0.59 -7.66 -17.60
N GLY A 50 -0.75 -8.95 -17.27
CA GLY A 50 -1.02 -10.01 -18.23
C GLY A 50 -2.36 -9.82 -18.94
N LEU A 51 -3.41 -9.44 -18.20
CA LEU A 51 -4.71 -9.13 -18.78
C LEU A 51 -4.67 -7.87 -19.66
N ALA A 52 -3.99 -6.81 -19.23
CA ALA A 52 -3.80 -5.61 -20.03
C ALA A 52 -3.01 -5.91 -21.31
N GLY A 53 -1.93 -6.70 -21.21
CA GLY A 53 -1.14 -7.14 -22.35
C GLY A 53 -1.97 -7.98 -23.32
N PHE A 54 -2.72 -8.96 -22.81
CA PHE A 54 -3.64 -9.77 -23.62
C PHE A 54 -4.63 -8.88 -24.38
N LEU A 55 -5.30 -7.95 -23.70
CA LEU A 55 -6.21 -7.02 -24.34
C LEU A 55 -5.51 -6.09 -25.35
N TYR A 56 -4.24 -5.75 -25.15
CA TYR A 56 -3.51 -4.89 -26.08
C TYR A 56 -3.13 -5.60 -27.39
N PHE A 57 -2.78 -6.88 -27.31
CA PHE A 57 -2.28 -7.65 -28.46
C PHE A 57 -3.36 -8.46 -29.19
N VAL A 58 -4.57 -8.60 -28.63
CA VAL A 58 -5.69 -9.27 -29.31
C VAL A 58 -6.17 -8.43 -30.50
N PRO A 59 -6.26 -9.01 -31.71
CA PRO A 59 -6.82 -8.32 -32.87
C PRO A 59 -8.30 -7.96 -32.64
N GLY A 60 -8.67 -6.70 -32.89
CA GLY A 60 -10.05 -6.22 -32.77
C GLY A 60 -10.47 -5.74 -31.39
N SER A 61 -9.55 -5.73 -30.40
CA SER A 61 -9.81 -5.16 -29.08
C SER A 61 -9.63 -3.64 -29.06
N ASP A 62 -10.36 -2.99 -28.13
CA ASP A 62 -10.15 -1.58 -27.84
C ASP A 62 -8.90 -1.40 -26.96
N LYS A 63 -7.86 -0.77 -27.52
CA LYS A 63 -6.61 -0.47 -26.81
C LYS A 63 -6.83 0.46 -25.61
N THR A 64 -7.90 1.25 -25.62
CA THR A 64 -8.29 2.11 -24.50
C THR A 64 -8.66 1.26 -23.29
N ALA A 65 -9.37 0.14 -23.49
CA ALA A 65 -9.70 -0.78 -22.42
C ALA A 65 -8.46 -1.42 -21.79
N ALA A 66 -7.44 -1.76 -22.60
CA ALA A 66 -6.16 -2.27 -22.09
C ALA A 66 -5.45 -1.26 -21.18
N VAL A 67 -5.47 0.04 -21.55
CA VAL A 67 -4.91 1.11 -20.71
C VAL A 67 -5.68 1.26 -19.39
N TRP A 68 -7.02 1.23 -19.43
CA TRP A 68 -7.83 1.29 -18.23
C TRP A 68 -7.60 0.09 -17.29
N VAL A 69 -7.45 -1.11 -17.85
CA VAL A 69 -7.11 -2.31 -17.07
C VAL A 69 -5.73 -2.16 -16.44
N LEU A 70 -4.74 -1.62 -17.15
CA LEU A 70 -3.41 -1.38 -16.60
C LEU A 70 -3.46 -0.36 -15.43
N LEU A 71 -4.16 0.76 -15.61
CA LEU A 71 -4.32 1.78 -14.56
C LEU A 71 -5.06 1.22 -13.34
N GLY A 72 -6.14 0.47 -13.55
CA GLY A 72 -6.88 -0.21 -12.49
C GLY A 72 -6.02 -1.23 -11.74
N SER A 73 -5.16 -1.95 -12.46
CA SER A 73 -4.23 -2.92 -11.89
C SER A 73 -3.15 -2.25 -11.04
N MET A 74 -2.62 -1.10 -11.46
CA MET A 74 -1.72 -0.30 -10.62
C MET A 74 -2.41 0.19 -9.35
N GLY A 75 -3.67 0.64 -9.45
CA GLY A 75 -4.47 1.02 -8.29
C GLY A 75 -4.68 -0.14 -7.32
N ALA A 76 -5.07 -1.32 -7.84
CA ALA A 76 -5.25 -2.53 -7.05
C ALA A 76 -3.96 -3.00 -6.39
N TRP A 77 -2.83 -2.91 -7.11
CA TRP A 77 -1.51 -3.22 -6.56
C TRP A 77 -1.16 -2.32 -5.38
N MET A 78 -1.35 -1.00 -5.53
CA MET A 78 -1.14 -0.03 -4.44
C MET A 78 -2.04 -0.31 -3.23
N LEU A 79 -3.31 -0.65 -3.48
CA LEU A 79 -4.27 -0.96 -2.44
C LEU A 79 -3.88 -2.23 -1.67
N ALA A 80 -3.45 -3.28 -2.40
CA ALA A 80 -2.95 -4.51 -1.81
C ALA A 80 -1.72 -4.26 -0.94
N GLY A 81 -0.78 -3.43 -1.43
CA GLY A 81 0.38 -2.99 -0.65
C GLY A 81 0.01 -2.33 0.67
N ARG A 82 -0.93 -1.37 0.64
CA ARG A 82 -1.42 -0.68 1.84
C ARG A 82 -2.13 -1.62 2.81
N TYR A 83 -2.94 -2.52 2.29
CA TYR A 83 -3.67 -3.50 3.09
C TYR A 83 -2.70 -4.44 3.82
N LEU A 84 -1.68 -4.93 3.11
CA LEU A 84 -0.64 -5.79 3.67
C LEU A 84 0.30 -5.07 4.63
N ALA A 85 0.55 -3.78 4.41
CA ALA A 85 1.41 -2.96 5.27
C ALA A 85 0.77 -2.60 6.61
N GLY A 86 -0.56 -2.68 6.74
CA GLY A 86 -1.29 -2.22 7.91
C GLY A 86 -0.70 -2.63 9.28
N PRO A 87 -0.45 -3.93 9.53
CA PRO A 87 0.16 -4.39 10.78
C PRO A 87 1.58 -3.84 11.00
N ALA A 88 2.38 -3.75 9.94
CA ALA A 88 3.74 -3.22 10.00
C ALA A 88 3.76 -1.72 10.28
N ILE A 89 2.84 -0.95 9.70
CA ILE A 89 2.65 0.48 9.94
C ILE A 89 2.35 0.73 11.43
N ARG A 90 1.40 -0.01 12.02
CA ARG A 90 1.08 0.13 13.45
C ARG A 90 2.27 -0.21 14.35
N LYS A 91 3.01 -1.28 14.02
CA LYS A 91 4.22 -1.66 14.78
C LYS A 91 5.29 -0.58 14.69
N ALA A 92 5.60 -0.09 13.50
CA ALA A 92 6.58 0.97 13.27
C ALA A 92 6.18 2.27 13.98
N ALA A 93 4.91 2.66 13.93
CA ALA A 93 4.38 3.82 14.64
C ALA A 93 4.53 3.68 16.16
N LYS A 94 4.19 2.51 16.72
CA LYS A 94 4.38 2.22 18.15
C LYS A 94 5.84 2.29 18.58
N ASP A 95 6.75 1.69 17.81
CA ASP A 95 8.18 1.68 18.11
C ASP A 95 8.80 3.09 18.03
N LYS A 96 8.28 3.95 17.14
CA LYS A 96 8.76 5.34 17.00
C LYS A 96 8.18 6.24 18.10
N ALA A 97 6.92 6.06 18.48
CA ALA A 97 6.31 6.74 19.62
C ALA A 97 7.00 6.40 20.96
N ALA A 98 7.31 5.12 21.18
CA ALA A 98 8.03 4.67 22.38
C ALA A 98 9.43 5.31 22.49
N ARG A 99 10.16 5.42 21.37
CA ARG A 99 11.47 6.08 21.33
C ARG A 99 11.38 7.58 21.62
N LEU A 100 10.38 8.26 21.08
CA LEU A 100 10.17 9.69 21.34
C LEU A 100 9.77 9.97 22.79
N ALA A 101 9.06 9.05 23.45
CA ALA A 101 8.74 9.16 24.87
C ALA A 101 10.01 9.03 25.75
N GLN A 102 10.90 8.08 25.43
CA GLN A 102 12.18 7.89 26.14
C GLN A 102 13.18 9.03 25.96
N LEU A 103 13.03 9.88 24.95
CA LEU A 103 13.88 11.05 24.70
C LEU A 103 13.42 12.30 25.46
N HIS A 104 12.21 12.29 26.03
CA HIS A 104 11.64 13.40 26.79
C HIS A 104 11.61 13.15 28.31
N ASP A 105 12.02 11.97 28.77
CA ASP A 105 12.35 11.65 30.18
C ASP A 105 13.86 11.80 30.40
#